data_AF-A0A0C3K902-F1
#
_entry.id   AF-A0A0C3K902-F1
#
_cell.length_a   1.000
_cell.length_b   1.000
_cell.length_c   1.000
_cell.angle_alpha   90.00
_cell.angle_beta   90.00
_cell.angle_gamma   90.00
#
_symmetry.space_group_name_H-M   'P 1'
#
loop_
_entity.id
_entity.type
_entity.pdbx_description
1 polymer ?
#
loop_
_entity_poly.entity_id
_entity_poly.type
_entity_poly.pdbx_seq_one_letter_code
_entity_poly.pdbx_strand_id
1 'polypeptide(L)' 'FTNPIKTSNGSDPFMVYDGGYYYLLTTTWSNIQIIRATTIAGLKTATPKVVWTQDSVAARCCNYWAPEVHKIGST' A
#
# COMPACT_ATOMS: atom_id res chain seq x y z
N PHE A 1 6.15 18.03 -5.73
CA PHE A 1 6.18 16.57 -5.97
C PHE A 1 6.34 16.33 -7.47
N THR A 2 6.73 15.12 -7.89
CA THR A 2 6.92 14.77 -9.31
C THR A 2 6.24 13.44 -9.60
N ASN A 3 5.36 13.41 -10.60
CA ASN A 3 4.70 12.19 -11.02
C ASN A 3 5.55 11.36 -12.00
N PRO A 4 5.28 10.05 -12.13
CA PRO A 4 4.47 9.23 -11.21
C PRO A 4 5.22 8.94 -9.90
N ILE A 5 4.47 8.63 -8.83
CA ILE A 5 5.04 8.12 -7.57
C ILE A 5 5.35 6.62 -7.68
N LYS A 6 4.46 5.86 -8.33
CA LYS A 6 4.65 4.43 -8.61
C LYS A 6 4.54 4.20 -10.11
N THR A 7 5.59 3.66 -10.73
CA THR A 7 5.67 3.49 -12.20
C THR A 7 4.92 2.26 -12.69
N SER A 8 4.73 1.24 -11.85
CA SER A 8 3.98 0.02 -12.14
C SER A 8 3.04 -0.32 -10.99
N ASN A 9 1.92 -1.00 -11.28
CA ASN A 9 0.93 -1.38 -10.26
C ASN A 9 0.47 -0.18 -9.41
N GLY A 10 0.21 0.96 -10.05
CA GLY A 10 -0.14 2.22 -9.40
C GLY A 10 -1.64 2.50 -9.29
N SER A 11 -2.49 1.59 -9.76
CA SER A 11 -3.96 1.73 -9.74
C SER A 11 -4.51 1.75 -8.32
N ASP A 12 -5.66 2.39 -8.17
CA ASP A 12 -6.40 2.52 -6.92
C ASP A 12 -5.53 3.03 -5.75
N PRO A 13 -4.85 4.18 -5.90
CA PRO A 13 -3.93 4.67 -4.89
C PRO A 13 -4.68 5.16 -3.65
N PHE A 14 -4.35 4.59 -2.49
CA PHE A 14 -4.78 5.07 -1.19
C PHE A 14 -3.56 5.50 -0.38
N MET A 15 -3.58 6.74 0.14
CA MET A 15 -2.50 7.29 0.94
C MET A 15 -3.03 7.90 2.24
N VAL A 16 -2.40 7.53 3.36
CA VAL A 16 -2.68 8.10 4.69
C VAL A 16 -1.39 8.53 5.37
N TYR A 17 -1.46 9.56 6.21
CA TYR A 17 -0.35 10.02 7.04
C TYR A 17 -0.63 9.72 8.51
N ASP A 18 0.29 9.03 9.18
CA ASP A 18 0.23 8.75 10.62
C ASP A 18 1.64 8.65 11.21
N GLY A 19 1.84 9.16 12.41
CA GLY A 19 3.08 8.98 13.18
C GLY A 19 4.37 9.40 12.45
N GLY A 20 4.34 10.42 11.59
CA GLY A 20 5.53 10.90 10.87
C GLY A 20 5.76 10.28 9.49
N TYR A 21 4.90 9.37 9.04
CA TYR A 21 5.06 8.64 7.78
C TYR A 21 3.83 8.75 6.89
N TYR A 22 4.06 8.81 5.59
CA TYR A 22 3.07 8.50 4.56
C TYR A 22 3.06 7.00 4.33
N TYR A 23 1.87 6.40 4.25
CA TYR A 23 1.64 5.01 3.89
C TYR A 23 0.86 4.98 2.59
N LEU A 24 1.43 4.36 1.56
CA LEU A 24 0.82 4.21 0.23
C LEU A 24 0.52 2.74 -0.04
N LEU A 25 -0.72 2.49 -0.45
CA LEU A 25 -1.20 1.22 -0.95
C LEU A 25 -1.75 1.43 -2.37
N THR A 26 -1.58 0.41 -3.20
CA THR A 26 -2.07 0.36 -4.58
C THR A 26 -2.40 -1.09 -4.94
N THR A 27 -3.20 -1.30 -5.97
CA THR A 27 -3.49 -2.64 -6.51
C THR A 27 -2.22 -3.31 -7.04
N THR A 28 -1.86 -4.49 -6.52
CA THR A 28 -0.71 -5.31 -7.00
C THR A 28 -1.14 -6.64 -7.64
N TRP A 29 -2.44 -6.96 -7.64
CA TRP A 29 -3.05 -8.19 -8.15
C TRP A 29 -2.73 -9.48 -7.38
N SER A 30 -1.55 -9.58 -6.75
CA SER A 30 -1.04 -10.83 -6.16
C SER A 30 -0.84 -10.81 -4.64
N ASN A 31 -0.84 -9.64 -3.99
CA ASN A 31 -0.79 -9.50 -2.52
C ASN A 31 -1.21 -8.09 -2.08
N ILE A 32 -1.19 -7.82 -0.78
CA ILE A 32 -1.36 -6.46 -0.24
C ILE A 32 -0.02 -5.99 0.30
N GLN A 33 0.41 -4.82 -0.17
CA GLN A 33 1.68 -4.21 0.20
C GLN A 33 1.46 -2.80 0.72
N ILE A 34 2.29 -2.41 1.70
CA ILE A 34 2.39 -1.04 2.18
C ILE A 34 3.79 -0.52 1.86
N ILE A 35 3.86 0.64 1.22
CA ILE A 35 5.09 1.42 1.06
C ILE A 35 5.00 2.58 2.04
N ARG A 36 6.05 2.85 2.83
CA ARG A 36 6.07 4.03 3.70
C ARG A 36 7.34 4.85 3.59
N ALA A 37 7.20 6.15 3.74
CA ALA A 37 8.32 7.10 3.79
C ALA A 37 7.92 8.35 4.58
N THR A 38 8.90 9.10 5.09
CA THR A 38 8.66 10.37 5.80
C THR A 38 8.27 11.52 4.86
N THR A 39 8.46 11.35 3.55
CA THR A 39 8.03 12.30 2.51
C THR A 39 7.37 11.56 1.35
N ILE A 40 6.46 12.23 0.64
CA ILE A 40 5.82 11.67 -0.57
C ILE A 40 6.87 11.30 -1.64
N ALA A 41 7.95 12.09 -1.78
CA ALA A 41 9.02 11.80 -2.73
C ALA A 41 9.79 10.51 -2.37
N GLY A 42 9.98 10.25 -1.07
CA GLY A 42 10.62 9.01 -0.58
C GLY A 42 9.84 7.74 -0.91
N LEU A 43 8.52 7.83 -1.14
CA LEU A 43 7.71 6.67 -1.54
C LEU A 43 8.13 6.07 -2.87
N LYS A 44 8.82 6.83 -3.73
CA LYS A 44 9.33 6.35 -5.03
C LYS A 44 10.40 5.25 -4.90
N THR A 45 11.16 5.28 -3.82
CA THR A 45 12.33 4.40 -3.60
C THR A 45 12.21 3.55 -2.34
N ALA A 46 11.20 3.80 -1.50
CA ALA A 46 10.94 3.01 -0.31
C ALA A 46 10.55 1.57 -0.67
N THR A 47 11.09 0.62 0.10
CA THR A 47 10.82 -0.81 -0.10
C THR A 47 9.39 -1.15 0.30
N PRO A 48 8.58 -1.79 -0.57
CA PRO A 48 7.27 -2.29 -0.21
C PRO A 48 7.37 -3.41 0.83
N LYS A 49 6.45 -3.42 1.81
CA LYS A 49 6.27 -4.52 2.75
C LYS A 49 4.97 -5.25 2.46
N VAL A 50 5.05 -6.56 2.20
CA VAL A 50 3.87 -7.44 2.11
C VAL A 50 3.26 -7.58 3.50
N VAL A 51 1.99 -7.21 3.65
CA VAL A 51 1.24 -7.34 4.91
C VAL A 51 0.21 -8.45 4.85
N TRP A 52 -0.19 -8.85 3.64
CA TRP A 52 -1.09 -9.98 3.44
C TRP A 52 -0.80 -10.61 2.08
N THR A 53 -0.84 -11.93 2.04
CA THR A 53 -0.81 -12.75 0.82
C THR A 53 -1.81 -13.89 1.02
N GLN A 54 -2.14 -14.61 -0.05
CA GLN A 54 -3.07 -15.73 -0.01
C GLN A 54 -2.76 -16.69 1.15
N ASP A 55 -3.78 -17.03 1.94
CA ASP A 55 -3.73 -18.07 2.97
C ASP A 55 -4.38 -19.38 2.48
N SER A 56 -4.60 -20.33 3.38
CA SER A 56 -5.22 -21.62 3.03
C SER A 56 -6.73 -21.53 2.73
N VAL A 57 -7.37 -20.37 2.90
CA VAL A 57 -8.81 -20.20 2.67
C VAL A 57 -9.06 -19.79 1.23
N ALA A 58 -9.45 -20.77 0.40
CA ALA A 58 -9.64 -20.59 -1.04
C ALA A 58 -10.58 -19.42 -1.42
N ALA A 59 -11.62 -19.16 -0.62
CA ALA A 59 -12.56 -18.07 -0.88
C ALA A 59 -11.98 -16.66 -0.71
N ARG A 60 -10.82 -16.52 -0.04
CA ARG A 60 -10.09 -15.26 0.13
C ARG A 60 -8.96 -15.10 -0.88
N CYS A 61 -8.89 -15.98 -1.88
CA CYS A 61 -7.88 -15.89 -2.90
C CYS A 61 -8.20 -14.81 -3.93
N CYS A 62 -7.13 -14.52 -4.66
CA CYS A 62 -7.16 -14.04 -6.03
C CYS A 62 -7.56 -12.56 -6.16
N ASN A 63 -6.95 -11.88 -7.14
CA ASN A 63 -7.33 -10.53 -7.56
C ASN A 63 -7.45 -9.50 -6.42
N TYR A 64 -6.32 -9.17 -5.79
CA TYR A 64 -6.29 -8.20 -4.69
C TYR A 64 -6.35 -6.77 -5.21
N TRP A 65 -7.49 -6.11 -4.97
CA TRP A 65 -7.85 -4.81 -5.53
C TRP A 65 -8.07 -3.75 -4.46
N ALA A 66 -7.74 -2.50 -4.82
CA ALA A 66 -8.06 -1.27 -4.09
C ALA A 66 -7.90 -1.34 -2.56
N PRO A 67 -6.72 -1.76 -2.03
CA PRO A 67 -6.51 -1.82 -0.60
C PRO A 67 -6.43 -0.42 0.04
N GLU A 68 -7.04 -0.27 1.21
CA GLU A 68 -6.93 0.92 2.06
C GLU A 68 -6.42 0.54 3.46
N VAL A 69 -5.81 1.50 4.17
CA VAL A 69 -5.41 1.31 5.57
C VAL A 69 -5.86 2.50 6.41
N HIS A 70 -6.53 2.23 7.51
CA HIS A 70 -7.02 3.25 8.42
C HIS A 70 -6.59 2.90 9.83
N LYS A 71 -6.09 3.89 10.55
CA LYS A 71 -5.93 3.80 12.01
C LYS A 71 -7.24 4.23 12.65
N ILE A 72 -7.87 3.34 13.39
CA ILE A 72 -9.15 3.59 14.06
C ILE A 72 -8.92 3.51 15.57
N GLY A 73 -9.21 4.59 16.28
CA GLY A 73 -8.93 4.72 17.70
C GLY A 73 -7.52 5.22 18.01
N SER A 74 -7.07 4.99 19.24
CA SER A 74 -5.84 5.58 19.79
C SER A 74 -4.59 4.73 19.61
N THR A 75 -4.74 3.47 19.22
CA THR A 75 -3.66 2.48 19.02
C THR A 75 -3.66 1.99 17.58
#